data_AF-C7MXS6-F1
#
_entry.id   AF-C7MXS6-F1
#
_cell.length_a   1.000
_cell.length_b   1.000
_cell.length_c   1.000
_cell.angle_alpha   90.00
_cell.angle_beta   90.00
_cell.angle_gamma   90.00
#
_symmetry.space_group_name_H-M   'P 1'
#
loop_
_entity.id
_entity.type
_entity.pdbx_description
1 polymer ?
#
loop_
_entity_poly.entity_id
_entity_poly.type
_entity_poly.pdbx_seq_one_letter_code
_entity_poly.pdbx_strand_id
1 'polypeptide(L)'
;MLGEGWTVSFRLGEQVSGQRVDSGRVESGGVRVAESVPEVRTLSQAHAVLEAIRPALDAPSAEWLRYYLCSARVYAEVAEIDRGHHHEAMYWADRERRKAEAIKRTGVHGGPGRVVQV
;
A
#
# COMPACT_ATOMS: atom_id res chain seq x y z
N MET A 1 0.64 -11.88 -23.03
CA MET A 1 1.17 -10.50 -23.03
C MET A 1 -0.01 -9.65 -22.61
N LEU A 2 -0.06 -9.12 -21.39
CA LEU A 2 0.73 -7.98 -20.95
C LEU A 2 1.26 -8.17 -19.52
N GLY A 3 2.56 -7.93 -19.36
CA GLY A 3 3.17 -7.68 -18.07
C GLY A 3 3.05 -6.19 -17.80
N GLU A 4 2.20 -5.82 -16.87
CA GLU A 4 2.07 -4.45 -16.38
C GLU A 4 2.89 -4.39 -15.08
N GLY A 5 4.03 -3.69 -15.12
CA GLY A 5 4.88 -3.46 -13.96
C GLY A 5 4.16 -2.55 -12.97
N TRP A 6 3.59 -3.13 -11.91
CA TRP A 6 3.07 -2.39 -10.76
C TRP A 6 4.23 -1.80 -9.94
N THR A 7 4.79 -0.70 -10.41
CA THR A 7 5.69 0.13 -9.61
C THR A 7 4.84 1.17 -8.88
N VAL A 8 4.31 0.83 -7.71
CA VAL A 8 3.72 1.84 -6.83
C VAL A 8 4.86 2.55 -6.08
N SER A 9 5.32 3.67 -6.63
CA SER A 9 6.33 4.52 -6.00
C SER A 9 5.69 5.36 -4.90
N PHE A 10 5.76 4.89 -3.66
CA PHE A 10 5.45 5.72 -2.49
C PHE A 10 6.65 6.61 -2.17
N ARG A 11 6.46 7.93 -2.22
CA ARG A 11 7.43 8.89 -1.70
C ARG A 11 7.12 9.13 -0.22
N LEU A 12 7.96 8.59 0.64
CA LEU A 12 8.00 8.91 2.07
C LEU A 12 8.40 10.38 2.20
N GLY A 13 7.54 11.23 2.77
CA GLY A 13 7.81 12.64 2.96
C GLY A 13 8.80 12.89 4.08
N GLU A 14 10.06 13.11 3.69
CA GLU A 14 10.96 13.97 4.44
C GLU A 14 10.53 15.42 4.18
N GLN A 15 10.11 16.12 5.23
CA GLN A 15 9.85 17.57 5.19
C GLN A 15 10.69 18.22 6.29
N VAL A 16 11.89 18.64 5.91
CA VAL A 16 12.64 19.71 6.58
C VAL A 16 11.85 21.00 6.37
N SER A 17 11.37 21.57 7.46
CA SER A 17 10.61 22.82 7.46
C SER A 17 11.55 24.02 7.29
N GLY A 18 11.33 24.83 6.26
CA GLY A 18 11.96 26.14 6.15
C GLY A 18 11.89 26.78 4.77
N GLN A 19 10.81 27.50 4.45
CA GLN A 19 10.92 28.64 3.52
C GLN A 19 9.76 29.63 3.74
N ARG A 20 10.13 30.87 4.09
CA ARG A 20 9.25 32.04 4.12
C ARG A 20 8.68 32.32 2.73
N VAL A 21 7.40 32.69 2.71
CA VAL A 21 6.69 33.23 1.56
C VAL A 21 7.27 34.59 1.15
N ASP A 22 7.51 34.77 -0.15
CA ASP A 22 7.58 36.09 -0.77
C ASP A 22 6.61 36.14 -1.95
N SER A 23 5.93 37.28 -2.05
CA SER A 23 4.79 37.57 -2.91
C SER A 23 5.23 37.77 -4.36
N GLY A 24 4.52 37.13 -5.30
CA GLY A 24 4.49 37.68 -6.65
C GLY A 24 4.06 36.73 -7.76
N ARG A 25 2.92 37.11 -8.36
CA ARG A 25 2.61 37.00 -9.81
C ARG A 25 1.94 35.72 -10.31
N VAL A 26 0.84 36.00 -11.03
CA VAL A 26 -0.06 35.09 -11.73
C VAL A 26 0.55 34.63 -13.04
N GLU A 27 0.52 33.33 -13.31
CA GLU A 27 0.79 32.74 -14.62
C GLU A 27 -0.26 31.64 -14.86
N SER A 28 -1.03 31.80 -15.93
CA SER A 28 -1.99 30.82 -16.46
C SER A 28 -1.22 29.63 -17.05
N GLY A 29 -1.54 28.40 -16.65
CA GLY A 29 -0.89 27.20 -17.16
C GLY A 29 -1.69 25.96 -16.83
N GLY A 30 -1.92 25.11 -17.83
CA GLY A 30 -2.87 24.00 -17.84
C GLY A 30 -2.83 23.08 -16.61
N VAL A 31 -3.99 22.48 -16.34
CA VAL A 31 -4.20 21.47 -15.29
C VAL A 31 -3.22 20.32 -15.51
N ARG A 32 -2.05 20.41 -14.90
CA ARG A 32 -1.24 19.25 -14.58
C ARG A 32 -1.93 18.67 -13.35
N VAL A 33 -2.74 17.64 -13.54
CA VAL A 33 -3.01 16.72 -12.44
C VAL A 33 -1.66 16.13 -12.09
N ALA A 34 -0.94 16.77 -11.17
CA ALA A 34 0.15 16.11 -10.49
C ALA A 34 -0.51 14.89 -9.87
N GLU A 35 -0.19 13.71 -10.38
CA GLU A 35 -0.59 12.43 -9.79
C GLU A 35 0.16 12.34 -8.45
N SER A 36 -0.34 13.10 -7.47
CA SER A 36 0.15 13.10 -6.12
C SER A 36 -0.27 11.75 -5.56
N VAL A 37 0.64 10.79 -5.63
CA VAL A 37 0.51 9.52 -4.92
C VAL A 37 0.17 9.87 -3.48
N PRO A 38 -0.99 9.46 -2.94
CA PRO A 38 -1.41 9.84 -1.61
C PRO A 38 -0.37 9.35 -0.62
N GLU A 39 0.22 10.29 0.12
CA GLU A 39 1.18 9.95 1.16
C GLU A 39 0.46 9.21 2.28
N VAL A 40 0.79 7.93 2.46
CA VAL A 40 0.15 7.07 3.46
C VAL A 40 0.81 7.33 4.81
N ARG A 41 0.10 8.01 5.71
CA ARG A 41 0.58 8.33 7.06
C ARG A 41 -0.27 7.74 8.18
N THR A 42 -1.50 7.34 7.89
CA THR A 42 -2.41 6.75 8.88
C THR A 42 -2.86 5.37 8.47
N LEU A 43 -3.30 4.57 9.45
CA LEU A 43 -3.85 3.24 9.18
C LEU A 43 -5.06 3.31 8.23
N SER A 44 -5.94 4.30 8.39
CA SER A 44 -7.11 4.47 7.52
C SER A 44 -6.72 4.77 6.06
N GLN A 45 -5.69 5.58 5.84
CA GLN A 45 -5.17 5.83 4.48
C GLN A 45 -4.56 4.56 3.88
N ALA A 46 -3.86 3.77 4.68
CA ALA A 46 -3.31 2.49 4.24
C ALA A 46 -4.41 1.54 3.78
N HIS A 47 -5.51 1.45 4.54
CA HIS A 47 -6.68 0.67 4.14
C HIS A 47 -7.27 1.15 2.82
N ALA A 48 -7.51 2.45 2.66
CA ALA A 48 -8.10 3.00 1.45
C ALA A 48 -7.25 2.72 0.20
N VAL A 49 -5.92 2.90 0.30
CA VAL A 49 -5.01 2.66 -0.82
C VAL A 49 -4.91 1.17 -1.15
N LEU A 50 -4.77 0.31 -0.14
CA LEU A 50 -4.66 -1.14 -0.36
C LEU A 50 -5.96 -1.76 -0.86
N GLU A 51 -7.11 -1.23 -0.47
CA GLU A 51 -8.40 -1.64 -1.02
C GLU A 51 -8.53 -1.28 -2.51
N ALA A 52 -8.05 -0.11 -2.92
CA ALA A 52 -8.10 0.33 -4.32
C ALA A 52 -7.23 -0.52 -5.26
N ILE A 53 -6.12 -1.09 -4.76
CA ILE A 53 -5.20 -1.92 -5.56
C ILE A 53 -5.39 -3.44 -5.33
N ARG A 54 -6.45 -3.84 -4.63
CA ARG A 54 -6.69 -5.24 -4.31
C ARG A 54 -6.91 -6.03 -5.62
N PRO A 55 -6.22 -7.17 -5.81
CA PRO A 55 -6.44 -8.03 -6.96
C PRO A 55 -7.89 -8.54 -7.04
N ALA A 56 -8.33 -8.88 -8.25
CA ALA A 56 -9.60 -9.57 -8.46
C ALA A 56 -9.63 -10.92 -7.71
N LEU A 57 -10.82 -11.41 -7.37
CA LEU A 57 -10.98 -12.65 -6.60
C LEU A 57 -10.44 -13.88 -7.31
N ASP A 58 -10.46 -13.88 -8.64
CA ASP A 58 -9.93 -14.91 -9.52
C ASP A 58 -8.51 -14.61 -10.02
N ALA A 59 -7.89 -13.53 -9.54
CA ALA A 59 -6.53 -13.19 -9.91
C ALA A 59 -5.55 -14.32 -9.56
N PRO A 60 -4.49 -14.51 -10.36
CA PRO A 60 -3.50 -15.56 -10.10
C PRO A 60 -2.87 -15.45 -8.71
N SER A 61 -2.51 -16.59 -8.11
CA SER A 61 -1.83 -16.63 -6.80
C SER A 61 -0.58 -15.74 -6.72
N ALA A 62 0.14 -15.58 -7.85
CA ALA A 62 1.31 -14.72 -7.93
C ALA A 62 1.00 -13.22 -7.75
N GLU A 63 -0.18 -12.78 -8.18
CA GLU A 63 -0.64 -11.41 -8.01
C GLU A 63 -1.06 -11.15 -6.56
N TRP A 64 -1.81 -12.09 -5.97
CA TRP A 64 -2.13 -12.09 -4.55
C TRP A 64 -0.87 -12.09 -3.67
N LEU A 65 0.15 -12.88 -4.02
CA LEU A 65 1.42 -12.89 -3.31
C LEU A 65 2.08 -11.50 -3.32
N ARG A 66 2.14 -10.85 -4.50
CA ARG A 66 2.68 -9.50 -4.63
C ARG A 66 1.90 -8.49 -3.79
N TYR A 67 0.57 -8.54 -3.85
CA TYR A 67 -0.31 -7.70 -3.06
C TYR A 67 -0.07 -7.88 -1.55
N TYR A 68 0.03 -9.11 -1.06
CA TYR A 68 0.23 -9.38 0.37
C TYR A 68 1.59 -8.92 0.88
N LEU A 69 2.64 -9.08 0.09
CA LEU A 69 3.97 -8.56 0.43
C LEU A 69 4.01 -7.03 0.44
N CYS A 70 3.36 -6.40 -0.55
CA CYS A 70 3.23 -4.94 -0.61
C CYS A 70 2.45 -4.41 0.60
N SER A 71 1.27 -4.99 0.87
CA SER A 71 0.42 -4.63 2.00
C SER A 71 1.14 -4.75 3.34
N ALA A 72 1.86 -5.87 3.55
CA ALA A 72 2.66 -6.09 4.75
C ALA A 72 3.70 -5.00 4.98
N ARG A 73 4.34 -4.53 3.91
CA ARG A 73 5.32 -3.46 3.99
C ARG A 73 4.67 -2.13 4.34
N VAL A 74 3.57 -1.76 3.66
CA VAL A 74 2.85 -0.51 3.91
C VAL A 74 2.37 -0.43 5.36
N TYR A 75 1.75 -1.49 5.89
CA TYR A 75 1.31 -1.49 7.28
C TYR A 75 2.47 -1.41 8.29
N ALA A 76 3.61 -2.05 8.02
CA ALA A 76 4.77 -1.95 8.89
C ALA A 76 5.37 -0.54 8.90
N GLU A 77 5.44 0.14 7.74
CA GLU A 77 5.90 1.53 7.65
C GLU A 77 4.92 2.49 8.36
N VAL A 78 3.62 2.28 8.20
CA VAL A 78 2.59 3.08 8.88
C VAL A 78 2.61 2.87 10.39
N ALA A 79 2.92 1.67 10.89
CA ALA A 79 3.03 1.42 12.31
C ALA A 79 4.09 2.30 13.00
N GLU A 80 5.15 2.68 12.29
CA GLU A 80 6.19 3.57 12.80
C GLU A 80 5.77 5.04 12.82
N ILE A 81 4.89 5.43 11.88
CA ILE A 81 4.41 6.81 11.69
C ILE A 81 3.19 7.08 12.58
N ASP A 82 2.16 6.24 12.48
CA ASP A 82 0.89 6.33 13.22
C ASP A 82 0.99 5.59 14.55
N ARG A 83 1.71 6.19 15.50
CA ARG A 83 1.95 5.56 16.81
C ARG A 83 0.68 5.27 17.61
N GLY A 84 -0.42 5.97 17.33
CA GLY A 84 -1.73 5.71 17.94
C GLY A 84 -2.34 4.38 17.50
N HIS A 85 -2.03 3.94 16.28
CA HIS A 85 -2.48 2.66 15.72
C HIS A 85 -1.35 1.65 15.52
N HIS A 86 -0.19 1.86 16.16
CA HIS A 86 1.01 1.03 15.97
C HIS A 86 0.70 -0.47 16.08
N HIS A 87 0.03 -0.89 17.15
CA HIS A 87 -0.30 -2.31 17.38
C HIS A 87 -1.27 -2.88 16.34
N GLU A 88 -2.22 -2.07 15.88
CA GLU A 88 -3.18 -2.49 14.87
C GLU A 88 -2.52 -2.58 13.50
N ALA A 89 -1.69 -1.60 13.13
CA ALA A 89 -0.90 -1.62 11.91
C ALA A 89 0.08 -2.81 11.89
N MET A 90 0.76 -3.11 13.01
CA MET A 90 1.61 -4.30 13.13
C MET A 90 0.82 -5.61 13.00
N TYR A 91 -0.39 -5.69 13.58
CA TYR A 91 -1.28 -6.83 13.41
C TYR A 91 -1.60 -7.07 11.92
N TRP A 92 -1.95 -6.00 11.18
CA TRP A 92 -2.22 -6.09 9.75
C TRP A 92 -0.98 -6.51 8.96
N ALA A 93 0.18 -5.93 9.26
CA ALA A 93 1.43 -6.29 8.62
C ALA A 93 1.73 -7.79 8.74
N ASP A 94 1.63 -8.34 9.96
CA ASP A 94 1.86 -9.75 10.21
C ASP A 94 0.82 -10.66 9.57
N ARG A 95 -0.46 -10.24 9.57
CA ARG A 95 -1.52 -10.98 8.90
C ARG A 95 -1.26 -11.12 7.41
N GLU A 96 -0.89 -10.04 6.74
CA GLU A 96 -0.62 -10.07 5.29
C GLU A 96 0.65 -10.89 4.99
N ARG A 97 1.69 -10.83 5.84
CA ARG A 97 2.86 -11.74 5.73
C ARG A 97 2.47 -13.21 5.81
N ARG A 98 1.63 -13.59 6.78
CA ARG A 98 1.18 -14.99 6.93
C ARG A 98 0.44 -15.50 5.70
N LYS A 99 -0.34 -14.65 5.03
CA LYS A 99 -0.99 -15.02 3.76
C LYS A 99 0.00 -15.16 2.61
N ALA A 100 0.97 -14.26 2.50
CA ALA A 100 2.05 -14.37 1.53
C ALA A 100 2.83 -15.69 1.72
N GLU A 101 3.19 -16.03 2.96
CA GLU A 101 3.87 -17.28 3.29
C GLU A 101 2.99 -18.51 3.00
N ALA A 102 1.68 -18.44 3.24
CA ALA A 102 0.77 -19.51 2.87
C ALA A 102 0.76 -19.76 1.35
N ILE A 103 0.76 -18.70 0.54
CA ILE A 103 0.86 -18.84 -0.93
C ILE A 103 2.23 -19.38 -1.33
N LYS A 104 3.33 -18.90 -0.76
CA LYS A 104 4.68 -19.43 -1.06
C LYS A 104 4.77 -20.93 -0.76
N ARG A 105 4.15 -21.37 0.33
CA ARG A 105 4.15 -22.77 0.76
C ARG A 105 3.26 -23.67 -0.10
N THR A 106 2.10 -23.18 -0.51
CA THR A 106 1.06 -24.00 -1.18
C THR A 106 0.96 -23.79 -2.69
N GLY A 107 1.51 -22.69 -3.20
CA GLY A 107 1.32 -22.22 -4.58
C GLY A 107 -0.07 -21.64 -4.87
N VAL A 108 -1.01 -21.70 -3.91
CA VAL A 108 -2.42 -21.40 -4.13
C VAL A 108 -2.89 -20.29 -3.19
N HIS A 109 -3.50 -19.25 -3.75
CA HIS A 109 -4.31 -18.35 -2.94
C HIS A 109 -5.68 -18.98 -2.70
N GLY A 110 -5.92 -19.46 -1.48
CA GLY A 110 -7.27 -19.75 -1.02
C GLY A 110 -8.00 -18.42 -0.82
N GLY A 111 -8.81 -18.00 -1.79
CA GLY A 111 -9.69 -16.84 -1.66
C GLY A 111 -10.52 -16.91 -0.36
N PRO A 112 -11.06 -15.77 0.13
CA PRO A 112 -11.78 -15.73 1.39
C PRO A 112 -12.92 -16.77 1.39
N GLY A 113 -12.74 -17.87 2.14
CA GLY A 113 -13.73 -18.94 2.25
C GLY A 113 -13.22 -20.37 2.04
N ARG A 114 -12.04 -20.61 1.45
CA ARG A 114 -11.44 -21.96 1.47
C ARG A 114 -10.42 -22.09 2.60
N VAL A 115 -10.93 -22.44 3.78
CA VAL A 115 -10.11 -23.05 4.84
C VAL A 115 -9.47 -24.32 4.25
N VAL A 116 -8.15 -24.28 4.06
CA VAL A 116 -7.37 -25.50 3.93
C VAL A 116 -7.41 -26.14 5.31
N GLN A 117 -8.23 -27.19 5.49
CA GLN A 117 -8.16 -28.01 6.68
C GLN A 117 -6.78 -28.68 6.69
N VAL A 118 -6.03 -28.43 7.77
CA VAL A 118 -4.86 -29.21 8.17
C VAL A 118 -5.35 -30.43 8.93
#